data_AF-A0A485JGA6-F1
#
_entry.id   AF-A0A485JGA6-F1
#
_cell.length_a   1.000
_cell.length_b   1.000
_cell.length_c   1.000
_cell.angle_alpha   90.00
_cell.angle_beta   90.00
_cell.angle_gamma   90.00
#
_symmetry.space_group_name_H-M   'P 1'
#
loop_
_entity.id
_entity.type
_entity.pdbx_description
1 polymer ?
#
loop_
_entity_poly.entity_id
_entity_poly.type
_entity_poly.pdbx_seq_one_letter_code
_entity_poly.pdbx_strand_id
1 'polypeptide(L)'
;MLGDAQTIADQERFRALSREYAQLSDVSRCFTDWQQVQEDIETAQMMLDDPEMREMAQDELREAKEKSEQLEQQLQVLLLPKDPDDERNAFLEVRAGTGGDEAALFAGDLFRMYSRYAEARRWRVEIMSASEGEHGGYKEIIAKISGDGVYGRLKIRIWRSSRATCSCYGIAGSYSYFCLYRCGNARTA
;
A
#
# COMPACT_ATOMS: atom_id res chain seq x y z
N MET A 1 2.06 -29.36 8.35
CA MET A 1 2.62 -28.01 8.20
C MET A 1 1.64 -26.90 8.60
N LEU A 2 0.44 -26.74 8.01
CA LEU A 2 -0.63 -25.87 8.56
C LEU A 2 -1.65 -26.61 9.45
N GLY A 3 -1.85 -27.91 9.22
CA GLY A 3 -2.77 -28.76 9.98
C GLY A 3 -2.19 -29.40 11.25
N ASP A 4 -0.98 -29.00 11.68
CA ASP A 4 -0.36 -29.57 12.89
C ASP A 4 -0.95 -28.92 14.14
N ALA A 5 -1.42 -29.74 15.08
CA ALA A 5 -2.07 -29.30 16.32
C ALA A 5 -1.20 -28.34 17.17
N GLN A 6 0.13 -28.47 17.10
CA GLN A 6 1.07 -27.59 17.79
C GLN A 6 1.16 -26.18 17.17
N THR A 7 0.96 -26.07 15.86
CA THR A 7 0.96 -24.78 15.14
C THR A 7 -0.35 -24.02 15.33
N ILE A 8 -1.47 -24.75 15.49
CA ILE A 8 -2.79 -24.18 15.77
C ILE A 8 -2.87 -23.64 17.21
N ALA A 9 -2.15 -24.26 18.16
CA ALA A 9 -2.08 -23.80 19.54
C ALA A 9 -1.31 -22.48 19.72
N ASP A 10 -0.40 -22.16 18.78
CA ASP A 10 0.37 -20.91 18.77
C ASP A 10 -0.28 -19.88 17.82
N GLN A 11 -1.08 -18.98 18.39
CA GLN A 11 -1.79 -17.96 17.63
C GLN A 11 -0.88 -17.01 16.83
N GLU A 12 0.34 -16.73 17.29
CA GLU A 12 1.27 -15.87 16.56
C GLU A 12 1.82 -16.59 15.33
N ARG A 13 2.22 -17.84 15.51
CA ARG A 13 2.74 -18.70 14.43
C ARG A 13 1.67 -19.02 13.39
N PHE A 14 0.43 -19.28 13.80
CA PHE A 14 -0.69 -19.48 12.90
C PHE A 14 -0.99 -18.23 12.06
N ARG A 15 -0.98 -17.03 12.66
CA ARG A 15 -1.16 -15.76 11.94
C ARG A 15 -0.03 -15.50 10.95
N ALA A 16 1.22 -15.79 11.32
CA ALA A 16 2.37 -15.63 10.42
C ALA A 16 2.28 -16.56 9.20
N LEU A 17 2.00 -17.85 9.41
CA LEU A 17 1.88 -18.82 8.33
C LEU A 17 0.65 -18.58 7.44
N SER A 18 -0.46 -18.13 8.02
CA SER A 18 -1.65 -17.77 7.23
C SER A 18 -1.38 -16.60 6.30
N ARG A 19 -0.55 -15.63 6.74
CA ARG A 19 -0.11 -14.50 5.91
C ARG A 19 0.82 -14.95 4.79
N GLU A 20 1.81 -15.77 5.11
CA GLU A 20 2.74 -16.32 4.11
C GLU A 20 1.99 -17.15 3.05
N TYR A 21 1.02 -17.96 3.48
CA TYR A 21 0.16 -18.72 2.58
C TYR A 21 -0.67 -17.82 1.67
N ALA A 22 -1.31 -16.76 2.22
CA ALA A 22 -2.07 -15.81 1.41
C ALA A 22 -1.18 -15.12 0.37
N GLN A 23 0.02 -14.69 0.77
CA GLN A 23 0.98 -14.04 -0.14
C GLN A 23 1.45 -14.96 -1.26
N LEU A 24 1.77 -16.23 -0.95
CA LEU A 24 2.16 -17.22 -1.95
C LEU A 24 1.00 -17.62 -2.85
N SER A 25 -0.23 -17.66 -2.31
CA SER A 25 -1.41 -18.03 -3.07
C SER A 25 -1.70 -17.06 -4.21
N ASP A 26 -1.55 -15.75 -3.98
CA ASP A 26 -1.75 -14.72 -5.00
C ASP A 26 -0.72 -14.83 -6.13
N VAL A 27 0.55 -15.07 -5.79
CA VAL A 27 1.63 -15.29 -6.76
C VAL A 27 1.35 -16.55 -7.57
N SER A 28 1.00 -17.66 -6.92
CA SER A 28 0.72 -18.92 -7.62
C SER A 28 -0.47 -18.80 -8.56
N ARG A 29 -1.54 -18.11 -8.15
CA ARG A 29 -2.73 -17.93 -9.00
C ARG A 29 -2.41 -17.08 -10.22
N CYS A 30 -1.73 -15.94 -10.02
CA CYS A 30 -1.31 -15.08 -11.12
C CYS A 30 -0.40 -15.81 -12.12
N PHE A 31 0.50 -16.66 -11.61
CA PHE A 31 1.38 -17.47 -12.45
C PHE A 31 0.62 -18.53 -13.25
N THR A 32 -0.32 -19.26 -12.62
CA THR A 32 -1.16 -20.23 -13.32
C THR A 32 -2.04 -19.57 -14.39
N ASP A 33 -2.65 -18.42 -14.07
CA ASP A 33 -3.44 -17.65 -15.04
C ASP A 33 -2.58 -17.20 -16.23
N TRP A 34 -1.33 -16.78 -15.98
CA TRP A 34 -0.39 -16.41 -17.03
C TRP A 34 0.01 -17.60 -17.90
N GLN A 35 0.27 -18.77 -17.30
CA GLN A 35 0.57 -20.00 -18.04
C GLN A 35 -0.58 -20.39 -18.97
N GLN A 36 -1.83 -20.33 -18.47
CA GLN A 36 -3.00 -20.63 -19.30
C GLN A 36 -3.09 -19.68 -20.51
N VAL A 37 -2.83 -18.39 -20.31
CA VAL A 37 -2.85 -17.42 -21.40
C VAL A 37 -1.73 -17.68 -22.42
N GLN A 38 -0.56 -18.19 -22.01
CA GLN A 38 0.46 -18.61 -22.98
C GLN A 38 -0.01 -19.80 -23.83
N GLU A 39 -0.67 -20.78 -23.23
CA GLU A 39 -1.27 -21.92 -23.95
C GLU A 39 -2.37 -21.46 -24.93
N ASP A 40 -3.18 -20.48 -24.51
CA ASP A 40 -4.23 -19.89 -25.35
C ASP A 40 -3.60 -19.16 -26.57
N ILE A 41 -2.49 -18.43 -26.37
CA ILE A 41 -1.74 -17.78 -27.46
C ILE A 41 -1.20 -18.81 -28.45
N GLU A 42 -0.58 -19.90 -27.96
CA GLU A 42 -0.08 -20.98 -28.82
C GLU A 42 -1.21 -21.62 -29.63
N THR A 43 -2.35 -21.87 -28.99
CA THR A 43 -3.54 -22.44 -29.63
C THR A 43 -4.09 -21.52 -30.73
N ALA A 44 -4.28 -20.23 -30.43
CA ALA A 44 -4.73 -19.25 -31.41
C ALA A 44 -3.72 -19.10 -32.58
N GLN A 45 -2.41 -19.19 -32.29
CA GLN A 45 -1.37 -19.16 -33.31
C GLN A 45 -1.47 -20.34 -34.28
N MET A 46 -1.81 -21.54 -33.80
CA MET A 46 -2.04 -22.73 -34.64
C MET A 46 -3.31 -22.60 -35.49
N MET A 47 -4.34 -21.90 -35.00
CA MET A 47 -5.59 -21.69 -35.72
C MET A 47 -5.47 -20.67 -36.88
N LEU A 48 -4.41 -19.86 -36.93
CA LEU A 48 -4.15 -18.90 -38.01
C LEU A 48 -3.90 -19.57 -39.38
N ASP A 49 -3.52 -20.84 -39.38
CA ASP A 49 -3.26 -21.60 -40.60
C ASP A 49 -4.56 -21.96 -41.35
N ASP A 50 -5.69 -21.99 -40.64
CA ASP A 50 -7.02 -22.21 -41.22
C ASP A 50 -7.62 -20.88 -41.74
N PRO A 51 -7.86 -20.73 -43.07
CA PRO A 51 -8.42 -19.52 -43.64
C PRO A 51 -9.83 -19.17 -43.13
N GLU A 52 -10.64 -20.16 -42.73
CA GLU A 52 -12.01 -19.93 -42.25
C GLU A 52 -12.01 -19.42 -40.79
N MET A 53 -10.99 -19.80 -40.00
CA MET A 53 -10.86 -19.40 -38.60
C MET A 53 -9.88 -18.24 -38.36
N ARG A 54 -9.18 -17.78 -39.40
CA ARG A 54 -8.10 -16.78 -39.29
C ARG A 54 -8.54 -15.46 -38.65
N GLU A 55 -9.72 -14.94 -38.99
CA GLU A 55 -10.21 -13.66 -38.45
C GLU A 55 -10.49 -13.77 -36.93
N MET A 56 -11.16 -14.85 -36.52
CA MET A 56 -11.43 -15.15 -35.11
C MET A 56 -10.12 -15.38 -34.33
N ALA A 57 -9.20 -16.16 -34.89
CA ALA A 57 -7.90 -16.44 -34.27
C ALA A 57 -7.05 -15.17 -34.11
N GLN A 58 -7.14 -14.19 -35.01
CA GLN A 58 -6.44 -12.91 -34.87
C GLN A 58 -6.97 -12.08 -33.71
N ASP A 59 -8.29 -12.04 -33.52
CA ASP A 59 -8.91 -11.31 -32.41
C ASP A 59 -8.60 -11.98 -31.07
N GLU A 60 -8.73 -13.31 -30.97
CA GLU A 60 -8.37 -14.08 -29.76
C GLU A 60 -6.89 -13.89 -29.40
N LEU A 61 -5.99 -13.94 -30.40
CA LEU A 61 -4.56 -13.75 -30.19
C LEU A 61 -4.22 -12.32 -29.74
N ARG A 62 -4.96 -11.31 -30.19
CA ARG A 62 -4.80 -9.93 -29.70
C ARG A 62 -5.21 -9.84 -28.22
N GLU A 63 -6.39 -10.34 -27.88
CA GLU A 63 -6.90 -10.31 -26.50
C GLU A 63 -6.00 -11.08 -25.53
N ALA A 64 -5.54 -12.27 -25.94
CA ALA A 64 -4.65 -13.10 -25.14
C ALA A 64 -3.28 -12.41 -24.92
N LYS A 65 -2.73 -11.72 -25.93
CA LYS A 65 -1.50 -10.94 -25.77
C LYS A 65 -1.66 -9.77 -24.81
N GLU A 66 -2.74 -8.99 -24.93
CA GLU A 66 -3.03 -7.88 -24.00
C GLU A 66 -3.17 -8.39 -22.56
N LYS A 67 -3.87 -9.52 -22.37
CA LYS A 67 -4.01 -10.17 -21.06
C LYS A 67 -2.67 -10.69 -20.53
N SER A 68 -1.84 -11.26 -21.38
CA SER A 68 -0.47 -11.70 -21.03
C SER A 68 0.35 -10.55 -20.49
N GLU A 69 0.38 -9.40 -21.19
CA GLU A 69 1.13 -8.22 -20.74
C GLU A 69 0.63 -7.70 -19.39
N GLN A 70 -0.69 -7.67 -19.18
CA GLN A 70 -1.27 -7.27 -17.89
C GLN A 70 -0.87 -8.21 -16.75
N LEU A 71 -0.94 -9.53 -16.99
CA LEU A 71 -0.56 -10.54 -16.01
C LEU A 71 0.95 -10.50 -15.72
N GLU A 72 1.79 -10.24 -16.71
CA GLU A 72 3.23 -10.11 -16.54
C GLU A 72 3.58 -8.89 -15.66
N GLN A 73 2.94 -7.75 -15.89
CA GLN A 73 3.10 -6.57 -15.03
C GLN A 73 2.65 -6.84 -13.59
N GLN A 74 1.52 -7.54 -13.42
CA GLN A 74 1.04 -7.93 -12.10
C GLN A 74 2.03 -8.88 -11.40
N LEU A 75 2.57 -9.85 -12.11
CA LEU A 75 3.54 -10.80 -11.59
C LEU A 75 4.83 -10.09 -11.16
N GLN A 76 5.35 -9.15 -11.97
CA GLN A 76 6.51 -8.34 -11.60
C GLN A 76 6.30 -7.59 -10.28
N VAL A 77 5.12 -7.01 -10.06
CA VAL A 77 4.77 -6.33 -8.80
C VAL A 77 4.67 -7.33 -7.64
N LEU A 78 4.07 -8.50 -7.87
CA LEU A 78 3.91 -9.52 -6.84
C LEU A 78 5.24 -10.17 -6.41
N LEU A 79 6.22 -10.25 -7.32
CA LEU A 79 7.56 -10.76 -7.06
C LEU A 79 8.45 -9.78 -6.27
N LEU A 80 8.04 -8.52 -6.11
CA LEU A 80 8.77 -7.59 -5.27
C LEU A 80 8.72 -8.04 -3.81
N PRO A 81 9.87 -8.09 -3.11
CA PRO A 81 9.92 -8.49 -1.72
C PRO A 81 9.07 -7.52 -0.88
N LYS A 82 7.99 -8.04 -0.29
CA LYS A 82 7.12 -7.27 0.60
C LYS A 82 7.85 -7.02 1.92
N ASP A 83 7.86 -5.77 2.36
CA ASP A 83 8.40 -5.42 3.68
C ASP A 83 7.38 -5.87 4.75
N PRO A 84 7.75 -6.71 5.73
CA PRO A 84 6.83 -7.16 6.79
C PRO A 84 6.28 -5.99 7.64
N ASP A 85 6.87 -4.80 7.54
CA ASP A 85 6.36 -3.60 8.19
C ASP A 85 5.23 -2.92 7.42
N ASP A 86 5.03 -3.22 6.13
CA ASP A 86 4.03 -2.55 5.28
C ASP A 86 2.59 -2.87 5.72
N GLU A 87 2.37 -4.02 6.37
CA GLU A 87 1.08 -4.45 6.92
C GLU A 87 0.76 -3.83 8.29
N ARG A 88 1.67 -3.04 8.87
CA ARG A 88 1.49 -2.50 10.23
C ARG A 88 0.66 -1.21 10.25
N ASN A 89 0.10 -0.94 11.42
CA ASN A 89 -0.48 0.36 11.77
C ASN A 89 0.59 1.47 11.77
N ALA A 90 0.18 2.71 11.55
CA ALA A 90 1.07 3.87 11.53
C ALA A 90 0.61 4.96 12.50
N PHE A 91 1.58 5.73 13.00
CA PHE A 91 1.35 7.03 13.63
C PHE A 91 1.64 8.12 12.61
N LEU A 92 0.65 8.99 12.43
CA LEU A 92 0.70 10.19 11.63
C LEU A 92 1.01 11.37 12.56
N GLU A 93 2.17 11.98 12.39
CA GLU A 93 2.54 13.21 13.09
C GLU A 93 2.65 14.35 12.09
N VAL A 94 1.90 15.42 12.33
CA VAL A 94 1.97 16.65 11.55
C VAL A 94 2.32 17.78 12.51
N ARG A 95 3.43 18.46 12.24
CA ARG A 95 3.94 19.59 13.02
C ARG A 95 4.02 20.83 12.14
N ALA A 96 3.46 21.94 12.61
CA ALA A 96 3.65 23.23 11.98
C ALA A 96 5.15 23.61 12.06
N GLY A 97 5.74 23.97 10.93
CA GLY A 97 7.12 24.45 10.85
C GLY A 97 7.17 25.97 10.89
N THR A 98 7.84 26.57 9.92
CA THR A 98 7.95 28.04 9.81
C THR A 98 6.71 28.62 9.12
N GLY A 99 6.17 29.73 9.63
CA GLY A 99 4.94 30.35 9.08
C GLY A 99 3.86 30.68 10.12
N GLY A 100 4.10 30.40 11.41
CA GLY A 100 3.19 30.76 12.51
C GLY A 100 1.77 30.19 12.32
N ASP A 101 0.77 31.05 12.30
CA ASP A 101 -0.64 30.68 12.14
C ASP A 101 -0.94 30.02 10.79
N GLU A 102 -0.27 30.41 9.71
CA GLU A 102 -0.47 29.81 8.38
C GLU A 102 0.02 28.36 8.34
N ALA A 103 1.13 28.07 9.02
CA ALA A 103 1.65 26.72 9.16
C ALA A 103 0.71 25.85 9.99
N ALA A 104 0.09 26.40 11.04
CA ALA A 104 -0.89 25.69 11.86
C ALA A 104 -2.16 25.34 11.06
N LEU A 105 -2.68 26.29 10.28
CA LEU A 105 -3.81 26.05 9.38
C LEU A 105 -3.49 24.96 8.35
N PHE A 106 -2.31 25.02 7.73
CA PHE A 106 -1.88 24.03 6.75
C PHE A 106 -1.70 22.62 7.36
N ALA A 107 -1.17 22.51 8.57
CA ALA A 107 -1.10 21.25 9.31
C ALA A 107 -2.50 20.65 9.56
N GLY A 108 -3.49 21.50 9.85
CA GLY A 108 -4.90 21.11 9.95
C GLY A 108 -5.48 20.57 8.64
N ASP A 109 -5.21 21.25 7.52
CA ASP A 109 -5.66 20.79 6.20
C ASP A 109 -5.01 19.47 5.78
N LEU A 110 -3.71 19.30 6.05
CA LEU A 110 -3.01 18.02 5.83
C LEU A 110 -3.65 16.89 6.63
N PHE A 111 -3.87 17.10 7.93
CA PHE A 111 -4.50 16.10 8.78
C PHE A 111 -5.91 15.75 8.28
N ARG A 112 -6.70 16.74 7.87
CA ARG A 112 -8.04 16.54 7.30
C ARG A 112 -7.98 15.74 6.00
N MET A 113 -7.03 16.02 5.12
CA MET A 113 -6.80 15.26 3.89
C MET A 113 -6.50 13.78 4.19
N TYR A 114 -5.57 13.51 5.10
CA TYR A 114 -5.20 12.14 5.47
C TYR A 114 -6.33 11.41 6.21
N SER A 115 -7.10 12.11 7.04
CA SER A 115 -8.27 11.55 7.72
C SER A 115 -9.33 11.08 6.71
N ARG A 116 -9.66 11.91 5.71
CA ARG A 116 -10.58 11.51 4.63
C ARG A 116 -10.04 10.36 3.79
N TYR A 117 -8.73 10.33 3.52
CA TYR A 117 -8.09 9.22 2.81
C TYR A 117 -8.18 7.90 3.58
N ALA A 118 -8.02 7.95 4.91
CA ALA A 118 -8.16 6.81 5.80
C ALA A 118 -9.61 6.32 5.89
N GLU A 119 -10.58 7.23 6.02
CA GLU A 119 -12.01 6.92 6.03
C GLU A 119 -12.46 6.22 4.75
N ALA A 120 -12.00 6.70 3.57
CA ALA A 120 -12.30 6.08 2.28
C ALA A 120 -11.84 4.62 2.18
N ARG A 121 -10.83 4.24 2.97
CA ARG A 121 -10.29 2.87 3.06
C ARG A 121 -10.80 2.10 4.29
N ARG A 122 -11.78 2.65 5.01
CA ARG A 122 -12.33 2.09 6.26
C ARG A 122 -11.26 1.87 7.34
N TRP A 123 -10.20 2.68 7.32
CA TRP A 123 -9.21 2.68 8.38
C TRP A 123 -9.72 3.49 9.58
N ARG A 124 -9.35 3.07 10.78
CA ARG A 124 -9.68 3.76 12.02
C ARG A 124 -8.62 4.81 12.31
N VAL A 125 -9.04 6.07 12.43
CA VAL A 125 -8.19 7.19 12.85
C VAL A 125 -8.50 7.50 14.32
N GLU A 126 -7.48 7.52 15.16
CA GLU A 126 -7.56 7.84 16.59
C GLU A 126 -6.58 8.95 16.91
N ILE A 127 -7.07 10.13 17.31
CA ILE A 127 -6.22 11.25 17.70
C ILE A 127 -5.64 10.96 19.08
N MET A 128 -4.31 10.95 19.18
CA MET A 128 -3.58 10.66 20.40
C MET A 128 -3.20 11.93 21.15
N SER A 129 -2.79 12.95 20.41
CA SER A 129 -2.42 14.27 20.93
C SER A 129 -2.72 15.33 19.87
N ALA A 130 -3.21 16.49 20.29
CA ALA A 130 -3.42 17.63 19.42
C ALA A 130 -3.11 18.91 20.20
N SER A 131 -2.32 19.78 19.60
CA SER A 131 -2.00 21.13 20.05
C SER A 131 -2.54 22.10 19.02
N GLU A 132 -3.54 22.90 19.41
CA GLU A 132 -4.23 23.83 18.52
C GLU A 132 -3.39 25.09 18.25
N GLY A 133 -3.56 25.66 17.05
CA GLY A 133 -3.04 26.98 16.70
C GLY A 133 -3.84 28.11 17.34
N GLU A 134 -3.24 29.29 17.48
CA GLU A 134 -3.91 30.46 18.08
C GLU A 134 -5.08 30.97 17.21
N HIS A 135 -4.94 30.87 15.89
CA HIS A 135 -5.96 31.27 14.91
C HIS A 135 -6.62 30.07 14.19
N GLY A 136 -6.53 28.88 14.79
CA GLY A 136 -7.05 27.63 14.23
C GLY A 136 -5.98 26.73 13.61
N GLY A 137 -6.39 25.53 13.20
CA GLY A 137 -5.47 24.47 12.79
C GLY A 137 -4.70 23.85 13.96
N TYR A 138 -3.55 23.22 13.69
CA TYR A 138 -2.76 22.51 14.69
C TYR A 138 -1.29 22.93 14.65
N LYS A 139 -0.71 23.30 15.81
CA LYS A 139 0.74 23.41 15.99
C LYS A 139 1.38 22.02 15.91
N GLU A 140 0.73 21.02 16.50
CA GLU A 140 1.12 19.61 16.43
C GLU A 140 -0.14 18.72 16.49
N ILE A 141 -0.19 17.69 15.67
CA ILE A 141 -1.21 16.64 15.78
C ILE A 141 -0.59 15.27 15.55
N ILE A 142 -0.86 14.36 16.48
CA ILE A 142 -0.44 12.96 16.44
C ILE A 142 -1.69 12.09 16.41
N ALA A 143 -1.84 11.31 15.36
CA ALA A 143 -2.94 10.36 15.22
C ALA A 143 -2.43 8.97 14.92
N LYS A 144 -3.06 7.97 15.51
CA LYS A 144 -2.87 6.56 15.20
C LYS A 144 -3.85 6.15 14.11
N ILE A 145 -3.34 5.63 13.01
CA ILE A 145 -4.15 5.06 11.93
C ILE A 145 -4.01 3.54 12.00
N SER A 146 -5.14 2.87 12.25
CA SER A 146 -5.22 1.42 12.40
C SER A 146 -6.05 0.80 11.28
N GLY A 147 -5.51 -0.24 10.65
CA GLY A 147 -6.13 -0.88 9.51
C GLY A 147 -5.15 -1.78 8.77
N ASP A 148 -5.64 -2.44 7.73
CA ASP A 148 -4.81 -3.32 6.90
C ASP A 148 -3.92 -2.50 5.95
N GLY A 149 -2.62 -2.79 5.95
CA GLY A 149 -1.65 -2.19 5.03
C GLY A 149 -1.41 -0.67 5.19
N VAL A 150 -1.69 -0.09 6.37
CA VAL A 150 -1.63 1.36 6.58
C VAL A 150 -0.22 1.93 6.32
N TYR A 151 0.79 1.35 6.96
CA TYR A 151 2.16 1.86 6.87
C TYR A 151 2.71 1.77 5.45
N GLY A 152 2.57 0.62 4.78
CA GLY A 152 3.06 0.42 3.42
C GLY A 152 2.42 1.37 2.40
N ARG A 153 1.13 1.68 2.57
CA ARG A 153 0.42 2.61 1.69
C ARG A 153 0.79 4.07 1.94
N LEU A 154 1.04 4.47 3.19
CA LEU A 154 1.42 5.85 3.53
C LEU A 154 2.93 6.12 3.31
N LYS A 155 3.76 5.07 3.24
CA LYS A 155 5.20 5.12 2.96
C LYS A 155 5.54 5.58 1.54
N ILE A 156 4.64 5.40 0.57
CA ILE A 156 4.92 5.69 -0.85
C ILE A 156 4.75 7.18 -1.17
N ARG A 157 5.82 7.96 -0.97
CA ARG A 157 6.18 9.17 -1.76
C ARG A 157 7.58 9.73 -1.46
N ILE A 158 8.26 9.38 -0.36
CA ILE A 158 9.54 10.03 0.00
C ILE A 158 10.63 8.99 0.35
N TRP A 159 11.79 9.12 -0.31
CA TRP A 159 12.86 8.13 -0.37
C TRP A 159 13.65 7.95 0.94
N ARG A 160 13.97 6.67 1.19
CA ARG A 160 15.09 6.04 1.93
C ARG A 160 15.91 6.89 2.92
N SER A 161 15.58 6.80 4.20
CA SER A 161 16.56 6.52 5.26
C SER A 161 15.84 6.07 6.54
N SER A 162 16.58 5.30 7.33
CA SER A 162 16.17 4.43 8.42
C SER A 162 15.37 5.10 9.55
N ARG A 163 14.30 4.41 9.99
CA ARG A 163 13.57 4.51 11.28
C ARG A 163 12.50 5.60 11.45
N ALA A 164 12.47 6.66 10.66
CA ALA A 164 11.36 7.63 10.62
C ALA A 164 11.32 8.29 9.24
N THR A 165 10.14 8.42 8.63
CA THR A 165 10.00 9.13 7.36
C THR A 165 9.45 10.52 7.66
N CYS A 166 10.36 11.48 7.84
CA CYS A 166 10.02 12.90 7.96
C CYS A 166 10.14 13.58 6.58
N SER A 167 9.11 14.32 6.19
CA SER A 167 9.05 15.08 4.95
C SER A 167 8.58 16.50 5.25
N CYS A 168 9.25 17.49 4.66
CA CYS A 168 8.81 18.88 4.74
C CYS A 168 7.85 19.16 3.58
N TYR A 169 6.61 19.48 3.90
CA TYR A 169 5.63 19.96 2.92
C TYR A 169 5.44 21.46 3.12
N GLY A 170 5.58 22.25 2.06
CA GLY A 170 5.42 23.70 2.13
C GLY A 170 4.73 24.29 0.90
N ILE A 171 3.98 25.37 1.11
CA ILE A 171 3.35 26.19 0.07
C ILE A 171 3.73 27.65 0.36
N ALA A 172 4.24 28.36 -0.63
CA ALA A 172 4.43 29.82 -0.64
C ALA A 172 5.11 30.44 0.62
N GLY A 173 6.18 29.84 1.14
CA GLY A 173 6.98 30.39 2.26
C GLY A 173 6.63 29.85 3.64
N SER A 174 5.55 29.07 3.76
CA SER A 174 5.16 28.37 4.98
C SER A 174 5.47 26.86 4.86
N TYR A 175 6.10 26.28 5.89
CA TYR A 175 6.53 24.88 5.93
C TYR A 175 5.84 24.13 7.08
N SER A 176 5.46 22.89 6.84
CA SER A 176 5.05 21.93 7.87
C SER A 176 5.86 20.64 7.75
N TYR A 177 6.25 20.11 8.89
CA TYR A 177 6.93 18.83 9.01
C TYR A 177 5.88 17.73 9.12
N PHE A 178 6.01 16.73 8.26
CA PHE A 178 5.20 15.54 8.22
C PHE A 178 6.07 14.37 8.60
N CYS A 179 5.86 13.76 9.76
CA CYS A 179 6.59 12.57 10.15
C CYS A 179 5.65 11.38 10.28
N LEU A 180 5.88 10.34 9.49
CA LEU A 180 5.19 9.08 9.61
C LEU A 180 6.05 8.10 10.43
N TYR A 181 5.49 7.61 11.52
CA TYR A 181 6.15 6.64 12.41
C TYR A 181 5.43 5.30 12.39
N ARG A 182 6.21 4.23 12.58
CA ARG A 182 5.66 2.88 12.78
C ARG A 182 5.05 2.75 14.17
N CYS A 183 3.91 2.06 14.28
CA CYS A 183 3.31 1.73 15.57
C CYS A 183 4.23 0.78 16.36
N GLY A 184 5.04 1.34 17.27
CA GLY A 184 6.05 0.63 18.06
C GLY A 184 7.21 1.50 18.56
N ASN A 185 7.44 2.67 17.95
CA ASN A 185 8.57 3.57 18.27
C ASN A 185 8.17 4.95 18.82
N ALA A 186 6.89 5.15 19.21
CA ALA A 186 6.34 6.45 19.60
C ALA A 186 6.89 7.05 20.92
N ARG A 187 8.01 6.54 21.48
CA ARG A 187 8.57 7.02 22.76
C ARG A 187 9.84 7.87 22.63
N THR A 188 10.36 8.09 21.43
CA THR A 188 11.55 8.94 21.23
C THR A 188 11.43 9.70 19.92
N ALA A 189 10.77 10.85 20.00
CA ALA A 189 10.99 12.01 19.15
C ALA A 189 10.87 13.24 20.05
#